data_AF-A0A4S8QIJ4-F1
#
_entry.id   AF-A0A4S8QIJ4-F1
#
_cell.length_a   1.000
_cell.length_b   1.000
_cell.length_c   1.000
_cell.angle_alpha   90.00
_cell.angle_beta   90.00
_cell.angle_gamma   90.00
#
_symmetry.space_group_name_H-M   'P 1'
#
loop_
_entity.id
_entity.type
_entity.pdbx_description
1 polymer ?
#
loop_
_entity_poly.entity_id
_entity_poly.type
_entity_poly.pdbx_seq_one_letter_code
_entity_poly.pdbx_strand_id
1 'polypeptide(L)'
;MVDANHAGRLDPGPLERGSFRDEFRIYRVRASSADKPDSFQVYTGEREDIVLIVSGLNSGELKATWGPLWRSFKPHWKTWFEESAFRAFHGAGPATGIAPTRTR
;
A
#
# COMPACT_ATOMS: atom_id res chain seq x y z
N MET A 1 39.72 -2.33 -7.90
CA MET A 1 39.10 -3.61 -7.50
C MET A 1 37.62 -3.43 -7.72
N VAL A 2 37.14 -3.96 -8.85
CA VAL A 2 35.75 -3.87 -9.28
C VAL A 2 35.02 -5.08 -8.70
N ASP A 3 34.34 -4.88 -7.58
CA ASP A 3 33.48 -5.93 -7.01
C ASP A 3 32.06 -5.78 -7.55
N ALA A 4 31.80 -6.55 -8.59
CA ALA A 4 30.48 -6.88 -9.08
C ALA A 4 29.85 -7.94 -8.15
N ASN A 5 29.31 -7.54 -6.99
CA ASN A 5 28.45 -8.42 -6.20
C ASN A 5 27.59 -7.69 -5.15
N HIS A 6 26.61 -6.91 -5.61
CA HIS A 6 25.31 -6.95 -4.95
C HIS A 6 24.32 -7.29 -6.02
N ALA A 7 24.04 -8.59 -6.14
CA ALA A 7 22.75 -9.04 -6.60
C ALA A 7 21.71 -8.11 -5.97
N GLY A 8 21.09 -7.27 -6.79
CA GLY A 8 19.90 -6.51 -6.45
C GLY A 8 18.78 -7.52 -6.20
N ARG A 9 18.87 -8.19 -5.05
CA ARG A 9 17.70 -8.56 -4.28
C ARG A 9 16.83 -7.32 -4.36
N LEU A 10 15.59 -7.50 -4.76
CA LEU A 10 14.57 -6.46 -4.70
C LEU A 10 14.41 -6.12 -3.22
N ASP A 11 15.40 -5.43 -2.63
CA ASP A 11 15.32 -4.82 -1.33
C ASP A 11 14.12 -3.91 -1.50
N PRO A 12 13.01 -4.19 -0.81
CA PRO A 12 11.88 -3.30 -0.86
C PRO A 12 12.46 -1.97 -0.42
N GLY A 13 12.53 -1.00 -1.34
CA GLY A 13 13.33 0.20 -1.14
C GLY A 13 12.98 0.85 0.20
N PRO A 14 13.82 1.73 0.76
CA PRO A 14 13.68 2.29 2.12
C PRO A 14 12.33 2.98 2.45
N LEU A 15 11.41 2.98 1.50
CA LEU A 15 10.08 3.54 1.50
C LEU A 15 8.97 2.48 1.65
N GLU A 16 9.22 1.20 1.45
CA GLU A 16 8.19 0.16 1.71
C GLU A 16 7.94 0.05 3.22
N ARG A 17 6.69 0.29 3.62
CA ARG A 17 6.27 0.25 5.03
C ARG A 17 5.70 -1.09 5.44
N GLY A 18 5.11 -1.79 4.49
CA GLY A 18 4.54 -3.11 4.73
C GLY A 18 3.69 -3.58 3.57
N SER A 19 3.02 -4.69 3.80
CA SER A 19 2.09 -5.28 2.84
C SER A 19 0.94 -5.94 3.58
N PHE A 20 -0.24 -5.91 2.97
CA PHE A 20 -1.41 -6.65 3.41
C PHE A 20 -1.95 -7.44 2.24
N ARG A 21 -2.70 -8.50 2.51
CA ARG A 21 -3.27 -9.34 1.46
C ARG A 21 -4.74 -9.59 1.72
N ASP A 22 -5.46 -9.71 0.63
CA ASP A 22 -6.79 -10.29 0.57
C ASP A 22 -6.67 -11.75 0.12
N GLU A 23 -7.80 -12.46 0.05
CA GLU A 23 -7.92 -13.81 -0.50
C GLU A 23 -7.39 -13.91 -1.94
N PHE A 24 -7.47 -12.83 -2.72
CA PHE A 24 -7.11 -12.86 -4.15
C PHE A 24 -5.75 -12.22 -4.49
N ARG A 25 -5.27 -11.24 -3.71
CA ARG A 25 -4.12 -10.39 -4.11
C ARG A 25 -3.35 -9.87 -2.90
N ILE A 26 -2.05 -9.63 -3.13
CA ILE A 26 -1.17 -8.93 -2.18
C ILE A 26 -1.10 -7.46 -2.57
N TYR A 27 -1.23 -6.60 -1.58
CA TYR A 27 -1.12 -5.14 -1.66
C TYR A 27 0.11 -4.70 -0.89
N ARG A 28 0.97 -3.90 -1.53
CA ARG A 28 2.20 -3.38 -0.93
C ARG A 28 2.02 -1.90 -0.68
N VAL A 29 2.51 -1.43 0.46
CA VAL A 29 2.38 -0.03 0.91
C VAL A 29 3.75 0.62 0.87
N ARG A 30 3.85 1.69 0.09
CA ARG A 30 5.06 2.48 -0.08
C ARG A 30 4.81 3.92 0.34
N ALA A 31 5.61 4.40 1.28
CA ALA A 31 5.66 5.79 1.66
C ALA A 31 6.32 6.64 0.57
N SER A 32 5.99 7.92 0.51
CA SER A 32 6.69 8.89 -0.32
C SER A 32 8.09 9.20 0.24
N SER A 33 8.23 9.19 1.58
CA SER A 33 9.49 9.50 2.29
C SER A 33 9.72 8.61 3.52
N ALA A 34 10.98 8.44 3.90
CA ALA A 34 11.41 7.63 5.05
C ALA A 34 11.23 8.33 6.41
N ASP A 35 11.43 9.66 6.48
CA ASP A 35 11.41 10.42 7.74
C ASP A 35 10.05 11.06 8.03
N LYS A 36 9.50 11.82 7.07
CA LYS A 36 8.17 12.44 7.13
C LYS A 36 7.39 12.18 5.84
N PRO A 37 6.73 11.03 5.71
CA PRO A 37 5.87 10.75 4.58
C PRO A 37 4.66 11.69 4.57
N ASP A 38 4.57 12.54 3.56
CA ASP A 38 3.36 13.33 3.28
C ASP A 38 2.26 12.48 2.61
N SER A 39 2.67 11.44 1.89
CA SER A 39 1.80 10.55 1.15
C SER A 39 2.31 9.11 1.17
N PHE A 40 1.41 8.17 0.95
CA PHE A 40 1.73 6.77 0.68
C PHE A 40 0.88 6.23 -0.47
N GLN A 41 1.43 5.24 -1.14
CA GLN A 41 0.85 4.58 -2.30
C GLN A 41 0.69 3.10 -1.98
N VAL A 42 -0.46 2.56 -2.35
CA VAL A 42 -0.77 1.14 -2.27
C VAL A 42 -0.86 0.62 -3.68
N TYR A 43 -0.07 -0.40 -3.96
CA TYR A 43 0.06 -1.00 -5.28
C TYR A 43 -0.07 -2.52 -5.20
N THR A 44 -0.47 -3.15 -6.30
CA THR A 44 -0.68 -4.60 -6.37
C THR A 44 -0.19 -5.20 -7.68
N GLY A 45 0.11 -6.50 -7.65
CA GLY A 45 0.59 -7.25 -8.81
C GLY A 45 2.03 -6.95 -9.20
N GLU A 46 2.48 -7.61 -10.26
CA GLU A 46 3.86 -7.51 -10.78
C GLU A 46 4.13 -6.18 -11.50
N ARG A 47 3.07 -5.52 -11.97
CA ARG A 47 3.15 -4.23 -12.69
C ARG A 47 3.05 -3.00 -11.79
N GLU A 48 3.03 -3.20 -10.47
CA GLU A 48 2.85 -2.12 -9.49
C GLU A 48 1.60 -1.26 -9.78
N ASP A 49 0.46 -1.94 -10.04
CA ASP A 49 -0.80 -1.30 -10.38
C ASP A 49 -1.31 -0.49 -9.17
N ILE A 50 -1.46 0.82 -9.33
CA ILE A 50 -1.83 1.72 -8.23
C ILE A 50 -3.29 1.51 -7.85
N VAL A 51 -3.51 1.09 -6.61
CA VAL A 51 -4.83 0.85 -6.03
C VAL A 51 -5.35 2.09 -5.33
N LEU A 52 -4.51 2.67 -4.47
CA LEU A 52 -4.86 3.79 -3.59
C LEU A 52 -3.63 4.67 -3.39
N ILE A 53 -3.81 5.97 -3.46
CA ILE A 53 -2.83 6.97 -3.03
C ILE A 53 -3.47 7.78 -1.91
N VAL A 54 -2.86 7.80 -0.74
CA VAL A 54 -3.26 8.68 0.36
C VAL A 54 -2.23 9.80 0.47
N SER A 55 -2.70 11.03 0.48
CA SER A 55 -1.87 12.24 0.57
C SER A 55 -2.38 13.16 1.68
N GLY A 56 -1.55 14.11 2.11
CA GLY A 56 -1.89 15.04 3.18
C GLY A 56 -1.77 14.47 4.59
N LEU A 57 -0.94 13.43 4.77
CA LEU A 57 -0.60 12.90 6.10
C LEU A 57 0.02 13.97 7.01
N ASN A 58 0.80 14.87 6.43
CA ASN A 58 1.49 15.93 7.15
C ASN A 58 0.64 17.21 7.30
N SER A 59 -0.30 17.44 6.37
CA SER A 59 -1.19 18.61 6.38
C SER A 59 -2.47 18.42 7.20
N GLY A 60 -2.81 17.19 7.58
CA GLY A 60 -4.06 16.86 8.29
C GLY A 60 -5.29 16.73 7.39
N GLU A 61 -5.18 17.12 6.11
CA GLU A 61 -6.19 16.91 5.08
C GLU A 61 -5.93 15.60 4.33
N LEU A 62 -6.38 14.49 4.90
CA LEU A 62 -6.23 13.17 4.29
C LEU A 62 -7.04 13.09 2.98
N LYS A 63 -6.35 12.93 1.86
CA LYS A 63 -6.94 12.76 0.52
C LYS A 63 -6.65 11.36 -0.01
N ALA A 64 -7.71 10.54 -0.10
CA ALA A 64 -7.68 9.20 -0.66
C ALA A 64 -8.05 9.22 -2.15
N THR A 65 -7.07 8.95 -3.01
CA THR A 65 -7.23 8.86 -4.46
C THR A 65 -7.19 7.41 -4.91
N TRP A 66 -8.29 6.91 -5.44
CA TRP A 66 -8.42 5.53 -5.89
C TRP A 66 -8.02 5.39 -7.35
N GLY A 67 -7.33 4.29 -7.69
CA GLY A 67 -7.07 3.93 -9.07
C GLY A 67 -8.37 3.75 -9.88
N PRO A 68 -8.34 3.94 -11.21
CA PRO A 68 -9.53 3.95 -12.06
C PRO A 68 -10.32 2.64 -12.01
N LEU A 69 -9.65 1.51 -11.78
CA LEU A 69 -10.26 0.19 -11.63
C LEU A 69 -10.88 -0.04 -10.24
N TRP A 70 -10.42 0.70 -9.24
CA TRP A 70 -10.75 0.50 -7.82
C TRP A 70 -11.80 1.49 -7.31
N ARG A 71 -11.92 2.65 -7.95
CA ARG A 71 -12.92 3.67 -7.58
C ARG A 71 -14.37 3.18 -7.66
N SER A 72 -14.66 2.14 -8.44
CA SER A 72 -16.01 1.56 -8.57
C SER A 72 -16.34 0.48 -7.52
N PHE A 73 -15.41 0.18 -6.60
CA PHE A 73 -15.64 -0.82 -5.55
C PHE A 73 -16.63 -0.34 -4.48
N LYS A 74 -17.27 -1.30 -3.80
CA LYS A 74 -18.24 -1.03 -2.72
C LYS A 74 -17.60 -0.22 -1.59
N PRO A 75 -18.35 0.71 -0.96
CA PRO A 75 -17.82 1.58 0.09
C PRO A 75 -17.27 0.77 1.28
N HIS A 76 -17.93 -0.33 1.67
CA HIS A 76 -17.46 -1.18 2.77
C HIS A 76 -16.08 -1.80 2.51
N TRP A 77 -15.81 -2.22 1.26
CA TRP A 77 -14.50 -2.74 0.89
C TRP A 77 -13.43 -1.63 0.91
N LYS A 78 -13.79 -0.42 0.45
CA LYS A 78 -12.89 0.73 0.49
C LYS A 78 -12.49 1.10 1.92
N THR A 79 -13.45 1.16 2.84
CA THR A 79 -13.18 1.41 4.26
C THR A 79 -12.21 0.38 4.84
N TRP A 80 -12.49 -0.91 4.64
CA TRP A 80 -11.59 -1.98 5.09
C TRP A 80 -10.18 -1.85 4.47
N PHE A 81 -10.10 -1.48 3.19
CA PHE A 81 -8.84 -1.33 2.47
C PHE A 81 -8.03 -0.15 3.00
N GLU A 82 -8.68 0.98 3.25
CA GLU A 82 -8.05 2.16 3.87
C GLU A 82 -7.50 1.79 5.26
N GLU A 83 -8.32 1.20 6.13
CA GLU A 83 -7.89 0.76 7.47
C GLU A 83 -6.71 -0.21 7.42
N SER A 84 -6.73 -1.17 6.50
CA SER A 84 -5.65 -2.14 6.30
C SER A 84 -4.37 -1.48 5.79
N ALA A 85 -4.50 -0.52 4.86
CA ALA A 85 -3.38 0.25 4.35
C ALA A 85 -2.74 1.13 5.42
N PHE A 86 -3.54 1.82 6.24
CA PHE A 86 -3.06 2.60 7.37
C PHE A 86 -2.34 1.72 8.40
N ARG A 87 -2.89 0.54 8.73
CA ARG A 87 -2.24 -0.43 9.63
C ARG A 87 -0.89 -0.90 9.11
N ALA A 88 -0.82 -1.26 7.82
CA ALA A 88 0.41 -1.67 7.18
C ALA A 88 1.43 -0.52 7.09
N PHE A 89 0.96 0.72 6.90
CA PHE A 89 1.80 1.91 6.88
C PHE A 89 2.44 2.21 8.25
N HIS A 90 1.68 2.07 9.34
CA HIS A 90 2.15 2.29 10.71
C HIS A 90 2.96 1.13 11.30
N GLY A 91 3.22 0.07 10.52
CA GLY A 91 4.09 -1.04 10.95
C GLY A 91 3.48 -1.94 12.02
N ALA A 92 2.15 -1.97 12.16
CA ALA A 92 1.45 -2.87 13.07
C ALA A 92 1.43 -4.32 12.53
N GLY A 93 2.60 -4.91 12.27
CA GLY A 93 2.78 -6.26 11.75
C GLY A 93 2.09 -6.52 10.39
N PRO A 94 2.21 -7.74 9.85
CA PRO A 94 1.44 -8.12 8.68
C PRO A 94 -0.06 -8.11 9.05
N ALA A 95 -0.79 -7.12 8.55
CA ALA A 95 -2.24 -7.04 8.66
C ALA A 95 -2.85 -8.20 7.87
N THR A 96 -2.91 -9.38 8.50
CA THR A 96 -3.61 -10.56 8.00
C THR A 96 -5.09 -10.37 8.31
N GLY A 97 -5.70 -9.37 7.68
CA GLY A 97 -7.14 -9.14 7.75
C GLY A 97 -7.83 -9.98 6.67
N ILE A 98 -8.90 -10.69 7.05
CA ILE A 98 -9.81 -11.30 6.09
C ILE A 98 -10.56 -10.15 5.41
N ALA A 99 -10.39 -9.94 4.11
CA ALA A 99 -11.18 -8.91 3.44
C ALA A 99 -12.64 -9.35 3.39
N PRO A 100 -13.61 -8.41 3.52
CA PRO A 100 -15.01 -8.75 3.34
C PRO A 100 -15.25 -9.27 1.92
N THR A 101 -16.01 -10.35 1.82
CA THR A 101 -16.29 -11.07 0.58
C THR A 101 -16.85 -10.11 -0.47
N ARG A 102 -16.20 -10.04 -1.66
CA ARG A 102 -16.70 -9.30 -2.82
C ARG A 102 -17.95 -9.96 -3.38
N THR A 103 -19.11 -9.74 -2.78
CA THR A 103 -20.37 -10.12 -3.41
C THR A 103 -20.65 -9.10 -4.51
N ARG A 104 -20.47 -9.56 -5.76
CA ARG A 104 -20.74 -8.84 -7.02
C ARG A 104 -22.12 -8.21 -7.05
#